data_AF-S7Q0S5-F1
#
_entry.id   AF-S7Q0S5-F1
#
_cell.length_a   1.000
_cell.length_b   1.000
_cell.length_c   1.000
_cell.angle_alpha   90.00
_cell.angle_beta   90.00
_cell.angle_gamma   90.00
#
_symmetry.space_group_name_H-M   'P 1'
#
loop_
_entity.id
_entity.type
_entity.pdbx_description
1 polymer ?
#
loop_
_entity_poly.entity_id
_entity_poly.type
_entity_poly.pdbx_seq_one_letter_code
_entity_poly.pdbx_strand_id
1 'polypeptide(L)'
;MQNIDLVITFFSSRLLQAGAELSVEWVLEIMKQGIVALPKDRLKKFQELKFKYVEEEQPEEFFIPYVWSLVYSSAAGLYWSPQDIQLFRMDSD
;
A
#
# COMPACT_ATOMS: atom_id res chain seq x y z
N MET A 1 -7.03 10.66 -11.15
CA MET A 1 -8.44 10.71 -10.72
C MET A 1 -9.45 10.39 -11.83
N GLN A 2 -9.09 10.45 -13.11
CA GLN A 2 -9.97 10.24 -14.28
C GLN A 2 -11.04 9.13 -14.18
N ASN A 3 -10.71 7.94 -13.65
CA ASN A 3 -11.70 6.85 -13.52
C ASN A 3 -12.80 7.17 -12.49
N ILE A 4 -12.43 7.80 -11.38
CA ILE A 4 -13.36 8.19 -10.32
C ILE A 4 -14.31 9.25 -10.88
N ASP A 5 -13.78 10.24 -11.58
CA ASP A 5 -14.58 11.32 -12.19
C ASP A 5 -15.60 10.77 -13.20
N LEU A 6 -15.19 9.79 -14.02
CA LEU A 6 -16.08 9.14 -15.00
C LEU A 6 -17.22 8.40 -14.30
N VAL A 7 -16.90 7.60 -13.28
CA VAL A 7 -17.89 6.81 -12.55
C VAL A 7 -18.86 7.72 -11.81
N ILE A 8 -18.35 8.74 -11.12
CA ILE A 8 -19.19 9.73 -10.40
C ILE A 8 -20.11 10.43 -11.39
N THR A 9 -19.57 10.98 -12.48
CA THR A 9 -20.37 11.72 -13.48
C THR A 9 -21.46 10.85 -14.10
N PHE A 10 -21.13 9.59 -14.44
CA PHE A 10 -22.09 8.63 -14.99
C PHE A 10 -23.26 8.40 -14.03
N PHE A 11 -22.99 8.07 -12.76
CA PHE A 11 -24.05 7.79 -11.78
C PHE A 11 -24.79 9.05 -11.33
N SER A 12 -24.11 10.19 -11.17
CA SER A 12 -24.75 11.48 -10.87
C SER A 12 -25.78 11.85 -11.94
N SER A 13 -25.47 11.65 -13.23
CA SER A 13 -26.44 11.93 -14.31
C SER A 13 -27.70 11.08 -14.23
N ARG A 14 -27.58 9.82 -13.82
CA ARG A 14 -28.71 8.88 -13.66
C ARG A 14 -29.53 9.17 -12.42
N LEU A 15 -28.88 9.52 -11.32
CA LEU A 15 -29.57 9.94 -10.09
C LEU A 15 -30.36 11.23 -10.31
N LEU A 16 -29.80 12.19 -11.05
CA LEU A 16 -30.52 13.41 -11.45
C LEU A 16 -31.77 13.11 -12.29
N GLN A 17 -31.70 12.11 -13.19
CA GLN A 17 -32.87 11.67 -13.96
C GLN A 17 -33.92 10.95 -13.13
N ALA A 18 -33.51 10.29 -12.03
CA ALA A 18 -34.41 9.56 -11.14
C ALA A 18 -35.22 10.45 -10.19
N GLY A 19 -34.85 11.73 -10.03
CA GLY A 19 -35.59 12.72 -9.23
C GLY A 19 -34.94 13.08 -7.89
N ALA A 20 -35.58 13.99 -7.14
CA ALA A 20 -35.00 14.66 -5.97
C ALA A 20 -35.14 13.90 -4.64
N GLU A 21 -36.09 12.97 -4.52
CA GLU A 21 -36.31 12.18 -3.30
C GLU A 21 -35.91 10.72 -3.55
N LEU A 22 -34.62 10.41 -3.33
CA LEU A 22 -34.09 9.06 -3.46
C LEU A 22 -33.70 8.54 -2.07
N SER A 23 -34.32 7.43 -1.64
CA SER A 23 -33.83 6.70 -0.45
C SER A 23 -32.48 6.05 -0.75
N VAL A 24 -31.72 5.70 0.29
CA VAL A 24 -30.42 5.02 0.14
C VAL A 24 -30.57 3.70 -0.63
N GLU A 25 -31.63 2.95 -0.34
CA GLU A 25 -31.96 1.69 -1.01
C GLU A 25 -32.21 1.90 -2.50
N TRP A 26 -32.91 2.99 -2.84
CA TRP A 26 -33.23 3.31 -4.22
C TRP A 26 -32.00 3.81 -5.00
N VAL A 27 -31.13 4.61 -4.37
CA VAL A 27 -29.83 4.99 -4.93
C VAL A 27 -29.00 3.75 -5.26
N LEU A 28 -28.93 2.78 -4.33
CA LEU A 28 -28.20 1.53 -4.53
C LEU A 28 -28.77 0.72 -5.70
N GLU A 29 -30.10 0.66 -5.82
CA GLU A 29 -30.77 -0.08 -6.90
C GLU A 29 -30.48 0.56 -8.28
N ILE A 30 -30.54 1.89 -8.37
CA ILE A 30 -30.14 2.64 -9.57
C ILE A 30 -28.68 2.36 -9.94
N MET A 31 -27.79 2.29 -8.94
CA MET A 31 -26.38 1.98 -9.18
C MET A 31 -26.18 0.56 -9.72
N LYS A 32 -26.84 -0.43 -9.09
CA LYS A 32 -26.78 -1.84 -9.52
C LYS A 32 -27.28 -2.03 -10.95
N GLN A 33 -28.35 -1.35 -11.34
CA GLN A 33 -28.87 -1.41 -12.70
C GLN A 33 -27.98 -0.64 -13.69
N GLY A 34 -27.46 0.52 -13.28
CA GLY A 34 -26.65 1.39 -14.12
C GLY A 34 -25.27 0.82 -14.48
N ILE A 35 -24.69 -0.04 -13.64
CA ILE A 35 -23.33 -0.57 -13.84
C ILE A 35 -23.15 -1.35 -15.15
N VAL A 36 -24.25 -1.95 -15.66
CA VAL A 36 -24.25 -2.71 -16.91
C VAL A 36 -24.01 -1.78 -18.12
N ALA A 37 -24.49 -0.54 -18.03
CA ALA A 37 -24.35 0.49 -19.07
C ALA A 37 -23.15 1.42 -18.85
N LEU A 38 -22.35 1.21 -17.81
CA LEU A 38 -21.13 1.99 -17.59
C LEU A 38 -20.14 1.70 -18.74
N PRO A 39 -19.59 2.72 -19.42
CA PRO A 39 -18.62 2.52 -20.51
C PRO A 39 -17.26 2.10 -19.94
N LYS A 40 -17.12 0.82 -19.63
CA LYS A 40 -15.93 0.22 -19.01
C LYS A 40 -14.67 0.34 -19.88
N ASP A 41 -14.85 0.44 -21.18
CA ASP A 41 -13.79 0.66 -22.19
C ASP A 41 -13.13 2.05 -22.05
N ARG A 42 -13.86 3.04 -21.53
CA ARG A 42 -13.34 4.40 -21.29
C ARG A 42 -12.59 4.53 -19.96
N LEU A 43 -12.65 3.50 -19.11
CA LEU A 43 -11.86 3.47 -17.89
C LEU A 43 -10.39 3.29 -18.24
N LYS A 44 -9.54 4.17 -17.71
CA LYS A 44 -8.09 4.04 -17.78
C LYS A 44 -7.71 2.70 -17.14
N LYS A 45 -7.12 1.82 -17.94
CA LYS A 45 -6.58 0.56 -17.46
C LYS A 45 -5.48 0.86 -16.44
N PHE A 46 -5.57 0.23 -15.28
CA PHE A 46 -4.45 0.22 -14.36
C PHE A 46 -3.32 -0.56 -15.02
N GLN A 47 -2.09 -0.09 -14.84
CA GLN A 47 -0.93 -0.89 -15.21
C GLN A 47 -0.96 -2.16 -14.36
N GLU A 48 -0.49 -3.27 -14.92
CA GLU A 48 -0.26 -4.46 -14.11
C GLU A 48 0.63 -4.07 -12.94
N LEU A 49 0.14 -4.31 -11.73
CA LEU A 49 0.90 -4.11 -10.52
C LEU A 49 2.02 -5.14 -10.51
N LYS A 50 3.23 -4.71 -10.87
CA LYS A 50 4.44 -5.52 -10.79
C LYS A 50 4.94 -5.51 -9.35
N PHE A 51 4.21 -6.15 -8.45
CA PHE A 51 4.77 -6.54 -7.16
C PHE A 51 5.60 -7.80 -7.39
N LYS A 52 6.86 -7.61 -7.77
CA LYS A 52 7.83 -8.70 -7.70
C LYS A 52 8.45 -8.64 -6.31
N TYR A 53 8.31 -9.71 -5.54
CA TYR A 53 9.23 -9.93 -4.43
C TYR A 53 10.60 -10.13 -5.07
N VAL A 54 11.46 -9.14 -4.91
CA VAL A 54 12.87 -9.23 -5.29
C VAL A 54 13.58 -9.65 -4.02
N GLU A 55 14.03 -10.90 -3.98
CA GLU A 55 15.05 -11.30 -3.02
C GLU A 55 16.29 -10.46 -3.35
N GLU A 56 16.75 -9.67 -2.39
CA GLU A 56 18.03 -8.98 -2.50
C GLU A 56 19.12 -10.05 -2.62
N GLU A 57 20.05 -9.92 -3.56
CA GLU A 57 21.06 -10.97 -3.79
C GLU A 57 22.05 -11.09 -2.63
N GLN A 58 22.25 -9.98 -1.90
CA GLN A 58 23.18 -9.90 -0.78
C GLN A 58 22.52 -9.20 0.42
N PRO A 59 21.51 -9.84 1.05
CA PRO A 59 20.82 -9.24 2.18
C PRO A 59 21.76 -8.96 3.36
N GLU A 60 22.89 -9.66 3.44
CA GLU A 60 23.95 -9.45 4.41
C GLU A 60 24.65 -8.10 4.31
N GLU A 61 24.68 -7.45 3.15
CA GLU A 61 25.37 -6.17 3.00
C GLU A 61 24.53 -5.01 3.56
N PHE A 62 23.21 -5.14 3.56
CA PHE A 62 22.30 -4.08 3.97
C PHE A 62 21.48 -4.42 5.21
N PHE A 63 20.78 -5.56 5.19
CA PHE A 63 19.84 -5.91 6.26
C PHE A 63 20.55 -6.33 7.54
N ILE A 64 21.64 -7.10 7.46
CA ILE A 64 22.38 -7.53 8.65
C ILE A 64 22.94 -6.31 9.41
N PRO A 65 23.70 -5.38 8.79
CA PRO A 65 24.16 -4.16 9.45
C PRO A 65 23.02 -3.32 10.03
N TYR A 66 21.91 -3.19 9.29
CA TYR A 66 20.76 -2.42 9.74
C TYR A 66 20.08 -3.02 10.98
N VAL A 67 19.83 -4.33 10.99
CA VAL A 67 19.25 -5.02 12.15
C VAL A 67 20.13 -4.86 13.39
N TRP A 68 21.46 -5.01 13.24
CA TRP A 68 22.39 -4.77 14.34
C TRP A 68 22.39 -3.31 14.80
N SER A 69 22.27 -2.35 13.90
CA SER A 69 22.14 -0.93 14.27
C SER A 69 20.87 -0.65 15.06
N LEU A 70 19.76 -1.33 14.74
CA LEU A 70 18.50 -1.23 15.48
C LEU A 70 18.63 -1.87 16.86
N VAL A 71 19.24 -3.05 16.96
CA VAL A 71 19.50 -3.69 18.26
C VAL A 71 20.38 -2.78 19.12
N TYR A 72 21.45 -2.23 18.56
CA TYR A 72 22.36 -1.31 19.25
C TYR A 72 21.67 -0.03 19.72
N SER A 73 20.85 0.59 18.85
CA SER A 73 20.26 1.90 19.13
C SER A 73 18.94 1.86 19.91
N SER A 74 18.17 0.77 19.75
CA SER A 74 16.74 0.74 20.06
C SER A 74 16.29 -0.46 20.88
N ALA A 75 17.17 -1.42 21.21
CA ALA A 75 16.80 -2.55 22.08
C ALA A 75 16.66 -2.10 23.55
N ALA A 76 15.63 -1.30 23.83
CA ALA A 76 15.15 -1.05 25.17
C ALA A 76 14.68 -2.39 25.78
N GLY A 77 15.54 -3.03 26.57
CA GLY A 77 15.25 -4.30 27.24
C GLY A 77 16.36 -5.35 27.17
N LEU A 78 17.36 -5.18 26.29
CA LEU A 78 18.57 -5.99 26.29
C LEU A 78 19.71 -5.14 26.87
N TYR A 79 20.31 -5.59 27.97
CA TYR A 79 21.52 -4.95 28.48
C TYR A 79 22.64 -5.14 27.46
N TRP A 80 23.00 -4.06 26.76
CA TRP A 80 24.05 -4.03 25.75
C TRP A 80 25.07 -2.97 26.13
N SER A 81 26.25 -3.42 26.59
CA SER A 81 27.37 -2.55 26.95
C SER A 81 28.45 -2.69 25.87
N PRO A 82 28.67 -1.66 25.03
CA PRO A 82 29.69 -1.71 23.99
C PRO A 82 31.11 -1.90 24.54
N GLN A 83 31.33 -1.56 25.82
CA GLN A 83 32.63 -1.67 26.49
C GLN A 83 33.00 -3.12 26.81
N ASP A 84 32.00 -4.01 26.90
CA ASP A 84 32.18 -5.42 27.24
C ASP A 84 32.26 -6.32 25.99
N ILE A 85 32.27 -5.72 24.80
CA ILE A 85 32.30 -6.45 23.52
C ILE A 85 33.69 -6.36 22.94
N GLN A 86 34.46 -7.43 23.08
CA GLN A 86 35.75 -7.59 22.40
C GLN A 86 35.52 -8.21 21.01
N LEU A 87 35.39 -7.37 19.99
CA LEU A 87 35.21 -7.82 18.60
C LEU A 87 36.47 -8.48 18.01
N PHE A 88 37.64 -8.02 18.45
CA PHE A 88 38.94 -8.54 18.00
C PHE A 88 39.84 -8.76 19.21
N ARG A 89 40.48 -9.94 19.29
CA ARG A 89 41.54 -10.14 20.27
C ARG A 89 42.72 -9.26 19.88
N MET A 90 43.31 -8.55 20.84
CA MET A 90 44.64 -8.01 20.62
C MET A 90 45.59 -9.19 20.57
N ASP A 91 46.24 -9.39 19.43
CA ASP A 91 47.34 -10.35 19.34
C ASP A 91 48.35 -9.97 20.43
N SER A 92 48.62 -10.93 21.32
CA SER A 92 49.61 -10.75 22.38
C SER A 92 50.98 -11.03 21.78
N ASP A 93 51.88 -10.05 21.85
CA ASP A 93 53.28 -10.15 21.44
C ASP A 93 54.03 -11.30 22.15
#